data_AF-A0A959K529-F1
#
_entry.id   AF-A0A959K529-F1
#
_cell.length_a   1.000
_cell.length_b   1.000
_cell.length_c   1.000
_cell.angle_alpha   90.00
_cell.angle_beta   90.00
_cell.angle_gamma   90.00
#
_symmetry.space_group_name_H-M   'P 1'
#
loop_
_entity.id
_entity.type
_entity.pdbx_description
1 polymer ?
#
loop_
_entity_poly.entity_id
_entity_poly.type
_entity_poly.pdbx_seq_one_letter_code
_entity_poly.pdbx_strand_id
1 'polypeptide(L)'
;MSDFVIKYWWLFIWITLALILTANWFMVEAGRSLYYDRWTRRAFSIIDLQFPSSARYYSYIMTSLIKENNKSPGKYTPLKALKRCLWWDFIFMFGIYPFIALVAIHLACRMDYKLFLVLAIAQCAAWLFDLLENGIIFYTMKHPKLFLVTKYHDNTIRDEEQKERTVYFFYKYVVLIKWIIALSGLIFSLLTVLYIYLYQGKYTNHSLANVLITLILFLLIYFTTNLFHTTREELDD
;
A
#
# COMPACT_ATOMS: atom_id res chain seq x y z
N MET A 1 -11.40 10.32 28.24
CA MET A 1 -10.86 10.41 26.86
C MET A 1 -11.96 10.29 25.78
N SER A 2 -13.19 9.86 26.11
CA SER A 2 -14.30 9.65 25.17
C SER A 2 -14.86 10.94 24.56
N ASP A 3 -15.14 11.98 25.36
CA ASP A 3 -16.03 13.05 24.89
C ASP A 3 -15.33 14.04 23.96
N PHE A 4 -14.05 14.30 24.19
CA PHE A 4 -13.26 15.17 23.32
C PHE A 4 -13.07 14.54 21.93
N VAL A 5 -12.68 13.26 21.88
CA VAL A 5 -12.47 12.55 20.62
C VAL A 5 -13.79 12.45 19.85
N ILE A 6 -14.89 12.12 20.54
CA ILE A 6 -16.22 12.02 19.93
C ILE A 6 -16.74 13.40 19.47
N LYS A 7 -16.42 14.49 20.17
CA LYS A 7 -16.88 15.83 19.80
C LYS A 7 -16.13 16.39 18.58
N TYR A 8 -14.84 16.09 18.46
CA TYR A 8 -13.96 16.66 17.43
C TYR A 8 -13.51 15.64 16.37
N TRP A 9 -14.09 14.44 16.31
CA TRP A 9 -13.74 13.38 15.36
C TRP A 9 -13.74 13.83 13.90
N TRP A 10 -14.71 14.68 13.50
CA TRP A 10 -14.78 15.25 12.15
C TRP A 10 -13.52 16.03 11.80
N LEU A 11 -12.90 16.69 12.78
CA LEU A 11 -11.77 17.58 12.54
C LEU A 11 -10.54 16.72 12.25
N PHE A 12 -10.36 15.64 13.02
CA PHE A 12 -9.32 14.66 12.76
C PHE A 12 -9.47 13.99 11.40
N ILE A 13 -10.71 13.71 10.96
CA ILE A 13 -10.97 13.20 9.60
C ILE A 13 -10.53 14.22 8.54
N TRP A 14 -10.92 15.49 8.66
CA TRP A 14 -10.52 16.50 7.68
C TRP A 14 -9.02 16.74 7.65
N ILE A 15 -8.36 16.75 8.81
CA ILE A 15 -6.90 16.88 8.92
C ILE A 15 -6.20 15.70 8.26
N THR A 16 -6.60 14.47 8.59
CA THR A 16 -5.99 13.26 8.00
C THR A 16 -6.26 13.15 6.50
N LEU A 17 -7.45 13.50 6.04
CA LEU A 17 -7.77 13.56 4.60
C LEU A 17 -6.93 14.61 3.88
N ALA A 18 -6.77 15.80 4.45
CA ALA A 18 -5.90 16.84 3.87
C ALA A 18 -4.43 16.37 3.79
N LEU A 19 -3.93 15.67 4.82
CA LEU A 19 -2.60 15.06 4.80
C LEU A 19 -2.47 14.00 3.70
N ILE A 20 -3.43 13.09 3.58
CA ILE A 20 -3.46 12.05 2.53
C ILE A 20 -3.43 12.68 1.14
N LEU A 21 -4.30 13.65 0.87
CA LEU A 21 -4.40 14.31 -0.44
C LEU A 21 -3.11 15.08 -0.77
N THR A 22 -2.57 15.79 0.21
CA THR A 22 -1.32 16.57 0.04
C THR A 22 -0.14 15.64 -0.22
N ALA A 23 0.04 14.59 0.59
CA ALA A 23 1.10 13.63 0.41
C ALA A 23 0.98 12.90 -0.94
N ASN A 24 -0.22 12.48 -1.32
CA ASN A 24 -0.48 11.85 -2.63
C ASN A 24 -0.12 12.79 -3.78
N TRP A 25 -0.50 14.07 -3.71
CA TRP A 25 -0.12 15.05 -4.74
C TRP A 25 1.39 15.17 -4.90
N PHE A 26 2.14 15.27 -3.79
CA PHE A 26 3.60 15.31 -3.84
C PHE A 26 4.23 13.99 -4.32
N MET A 27 3.63 12.83 -3.98
CA MET A 27 4.08 11.53 -4.49
C MET A 27 3.87 11.41 -6.00
N VAL A 28 2.74 11.87 -6.53
CA VAL A 28 2.48 11.90 -7.98
C VAL A 28 3.48 12.80 -8.68
N GLU A 29 3.75 14.00 -8.14
CA GLU A 29 4.71 14.93 -8.72
C GLU A 29 6.15 14.38 -8.67
N ALA A 30 6.54 13.78 -7.55
CA ALA A 30 7.83 13.10 -7.44
C ALA A 30 7.91 11.89 -8.38
N GLY A 31 6.78 11.18 -8.58
CA GLY A 31 6.65 10.02 -9.45
C GLY A 31 6.83 10.32 -10.93
N ARG A 32 6.45 11.53 -11.40
CA ARG A 32 6.68 11.97 -12.80
C ARG A 32 8.16 12.01 -13.19
N SER A 33 9.05 12.13 -12.20
CA SER A 33 10.49 12.14 -12.40
C SER A 33 11.14 10.77 -12.26
N LEU A 34 10.36 9.71 -12.07
CA LEU A 34 10.85 8.34 -12.06
C LEU A 34 11.17 7.89 -13.50
N TYR A 35 12.21 7.09 -13.63
CA TYR A 35 12.78 6.65 -14.91
C TYR A 35 11.76 5.87 -15.76
N TYR A 36 11.91 5.93 -17.10
CA TYR A 36 11.26 4.99 -18.01
C TYR A 36 12.01 3.66 -17.97
N ASP A 37 11.43 2.64 -17.33
CA ASP A 37 12.04 1.31 -17.33
C ASP A 37 12.22 0.80 -18.76
N ARG A 38 13.44 0.39 -19.12
CA ARG A 38 13.75 -0.13 -20.45
C ARG A 38 13.06 -1.45 -20.75
N TRP A 39 12.77 -2.25 -19.72
CA TRP A 39 12.16 -3.56 -19.88
C TRP A 39 10.66 -3.45 -20.17
N THR A 40 9.96 -2.62 -19.39
CA THR A 40 8.52 -2.45 -19.52
C THR A 40 8.11 -1.26 -20.39
N ARG A 41 9.06 -0.43 -20.84
CA ARG A 41 8.85 0.82 -21.62
C ARG A 41 7.83 1.79 -20.99
N ARG A 42 7.55 1.63 -19.70
CA ARG A 42 6.63 2.49 -18.93
C ARG A 42 7.40 3.24 -17.84
N ALA A 43 6.82 4.35 -17.39
CA ALA A 43 7.34 5.05 -16.22
C ALA A 43 7.31 4.10 -15.01
N PHE A 44 8.44 4.00 -14.32
CA PHE A 44 8.54 3.22 -13.09
C PHE A 44 7.55 3.75 -12.05
N SER A 45 6.69 2.87 -11.54
CA SER A 45 5.77 3.19 -10.46
C SER A 45 6.33 2.68 -9.13
N ILE A 46 6.05 3.39 -8.03
CA ILE A 46 6.35 2.86 -6.69
C ILE A 46 5.61 1.55 -6.42
N ILE A 47 4.47 1.33 -7.09
CA ILE A 47 3.71 0.07 -7.04
C ILE A 47 4.55 -1.09 -7.58
N ASP A 48 5.41 -0.87 -8.58
CA ASP A 48 6.30 -1.90 -9.11
C ASP A 48 7.36 -2.33 -8.07
N LEU A 49 7.69 -1.43 -7.13
CA LEU A 49 8.56 -1.72 -6.01
C LEU A 49 7.82 -2.47 -4.89
N GLN A 50 6.55 -2.14 -4.64
CA GLN A 50 5.71 -2.82 -3.65
C GLN A 50 5.36 -4.25 -4.09
N PHE A 51 5.00 -4.42 -5.37
CA PHE A 51 4.61 -5.70 -5.96
C PHE A 51 5.55 -6.14 -7.09
N PRO A 52 6.84 -6.38 -6.80
CA PRO A 52 7.79 -6.84 -7.81
C PRO A 52 7.41 -8.25 -8.27
N SER A 53 7.36 -8.45 -9.59
CA SER A 53 7.00 -9.75 -10.20
C SER A 53 7.94 -10.90 -9.81
N SER A 54 9.19 -10.60 -9.48
CA SER A 54 10.19 -11.57 -9.02
C SER A 54 11.31 -10.89 -8.22
N ALA A 55 12.07 -11.69 -7.45
CA ALA A 55 13.28 -11.21 -6.75
C ALA A 55 14.28 -10.59 -7.72
N ARG A 56 14.51 -11.23 -8.88
CA ARG A 56 15.39 -10.71 -9.93
C ARG A 56 14.93 -9.35 -10.46
N TYR A 57 13.62 -9.17 -10.64
CA TYR A 57 13.07 -7.90 -11.11
C TYR A 57 13.22 -6.79 -10.07
N TYR A 58 12.98 -7.10 -8.79
CA TYR A 58 13.24 -6.17 -7.69
C TYR A 58 14.71 -5.71 -7.67
N SER A 59 15.64 -6.67 -7.70
CA SER A 59 17.08 -6.40 -7.71
C SER A 59 17.53 -5.62 -8.94
N TYR A 60 16.94 -5.92 -10.10
CA TYR A 60 17.15 -5.15 -11.34
C TYR A 60 16.70 -3.70 -11.22
N ILE A 61 15.50 -3.44 -10.69
CA ILE A 61 14.99 -2.07 -10.46
C ILE A 61 15.96 -1.30 -9.58
N MET A 62 16.32 -1.85 -8.42
CA MET A 62 17.17 -1.17 -7.44
C MET A 62 18.56 -0.88 -8.00
N THR A 63 19.13 -1.85 -8.71
CA THR A 63 20.41 -1.69 -9.41
C THR A 63 20.35 -0.60 -10.46
N SER A 64 19.28 -0.57 -11.27
CA SER A 64 19.10 0.40 -12.35
C SER A 64 18.99 1.82 -11.80
N LEU A 65 18.21 2.02 -10.72
CA LEU A 65 18.08 3.31 -10.04
C LEU A 65 19.42 3.85 -9.52
N ILE A 66 20.25 2.96 -8.95
CA ILE A 66 21.55 3.33 -8.38
C ILE A 66 22.59 3.59 -9.47
N LYS A 67 22.62 2.75 -10.51
CA LYS A 67 23.51 2.93 -11.66
C LYS A 67 23.22 4.24 -12.37
N GLU A 68 21.94 4.59 -12.55
CA GLU A 68 21.55 5.84 -13.20
C GLU A 68 21.92 7.06 -12.35
N ASN A 69 21.77 6.97 -11.02
CA ASN A 69 22.22 8.03 -10.11
C ASN A 69 23.73 8.29 -10.19
N ASN A 70 24.54 7.24 -10.38
CA ASN A 70 26.00 7.36 -10.48
C ASN A 70 26.49 7.94 -11.81
N LYS A 71 25.72 7.83 -12.90
CA LYS A 71 26.10 8.39 -14.21
C LYS A 71 25.94 9.91 -14.32
N SER A 72 25.06 10.51 -13.52
CA SER A 72 24.78 11.95 -13.58
C SER A 72 24.62 12.53 -12.17
N PRO A 73 25.69 12.50 -11.37
CA PRO A 73 25.68 13.08 -10.03
C PRO A 73 25.41 14.59 -10.13
N GLY A 74 24.34 15.07 -9.47
CA GLY A 74 24.00 16.49 -9.40
C GLY A 74 22.70 16.89 -10.10
N LYS A 75 22.24 16.15 -11.11
CA LYS A 75 20.90 16.35 -11.69
C LYS A 75 19.81 15.73 -10.83
N TYR A 76 18.54 15.99 -11.16
CA TYR A 76 17.41 15.29 -10.56
C TYR A 76 17.47 13.82 -10.98
N THR A 77 17.87 12.95 -10.06
CA THR A 77 18.09 11.52 -10.36
C THR A 77 16.86 10.70 -9.96
N PRO A 78 16.59 9.57 -10.64
CA PRO A 78 15.50 8.66 -10.26
C PRO A 78 15.59 8.19 -8.80
N LEU A 79 16.81 8.02 -8.27
CA LEU A 79 17.02 7.66 -6.88
C LEU A 79 16.60 8.78 -5.91
N LYS A 80 16.88 10.05 -6.24
CA LYS A 80 16.39 11.20 -5.45
C LYS A 80 14.87 11.29 -5.52
N ALA A 81 14.29 11.07 -6.70
CA ALA A 81 12.84 11.02 -6.88
C ALA A 81 12.20 9.95 -5.98
N LEU A 82 12.74 8.72 -6.00
CA LEU A 82 12.26 7.64 -5.15
C LEU A 82 12.40 7.96 -3.66
N LYS A 83 13.53 8.51 -3.22
CA LYS A 83 13.69 8.98 -1.83
C LYS A 83 12.64 10.01 -1.42
N ARG A 84 12.29 10.93 -2.33
CA ARG A 84 11.21 11.91 -2.09
C ARG A 84 9.85 11.21 -2.03
N CYS A 85 9.55 10.29 -2.94
CA CYS A 85 8.31 9.50 -2.88
C CYS A 85 8.19 8.76 -1.55
N LEU A 86 9.23 8.05 -1.10
CA LEU A 86 9.22 7.32 0.18
C LEU A 86 9.11 8.26 1.39
N TRP A 87 9.68 9.46 1.31
CA TRP A 87 9.52 10.45 2.37
C TRP A 87 8.07 10.95 2.48
N TRP A 88 7.44 11.24 1.34
CA TRP A 88 6.02 11.58 1.31
C TRP A 88 5.12 10.40 1.66
N ASP A 89 5.54 9.18 1.35
CA ASP A 89 4.87 7.96 1.79
C ASP A 89 4.81 7.89 3.32
N PHE A 90 5.87 8.27 4.05
CA PHE A 90 5.78 8.40 5.51
C PHE A 90 4.69 9.35 5.99
N ILE A 91 4.53 10.50 5.34
CA ILE A 91 3.47 11.45 5.70
C ILE A 91 2.10 10.89 5.32
N PHE A 92 2.00 10.25 4.15
CA PHE A 92 0.79 9.56 3.70
C PHE A 92 0.36 8.50 4.71
N MET A 93 1.30 7.68 5.21
CA MET A 93 1.07 6.68 6.25
C MET A 93 0.51 7.30 7.54
N PHE A 94 1.07 8.42 7.99
CA PHE A 94 0.55 9.17 9.16
C PHE A 94 -0.84 9.75 8.93
N GLY A 95 -1.28 9.94 7.68
CA GLY A 95 -2.65 10.30 7.36
C GLY A 95 -3.57 9.08 7.33
N ILE A 96 -3.23 8.09 6.50
CA ILE A 96 -4.15 7.00 6.11
C ILE A 96 -4.46 6.01 7.25
N TYR A 97 -3.46 5.54 8.01
CA TYR A 97 -3.72 4.56 9.06
C TYR A 97 -4.49 5.16 10.24
N PRO A 98 -4.12 6.36 10.75
CA PRO A 98 -4.94 7.03 11.76
C PRO A 98 -6.34 7.36 11.25
N PHE A 99 -6.51 7.76 9.98
CA PHE A 99 -7.83 7.97 9.40
C PHE A 99 -8.68 6.70 9.50
N ILE A 100 -8.19 5.57 8.99
CA ILE A 100 -8.93 4.30 9.02
C ILE A 100 -9.21 3.87 10.47
N ALA A 101 -8.21 3.96 11.36
CA ALA A 101 -8.35 3.59 12.76
C ALA A 101 -9.38 4.45 13.48
N LEU A 102 -9.40 5.77 13.25
CA LEU A 102 -10.37 6.69 13.87
C LEU A 102 -11.79 6.43 13.39
N VAL A 103 -11.98 6.17 12.08
CA VAL A 103 -13.30 5.79 11.56
C VAL A 103 -13.76 4.46 12.18
N ALA A 104 -12.87 3.47 12.28
CA ALA A 104 -13.17 2.20 12.92
C ALA A 104 -13.49 2.36 14.42
N ILE A 105 -12.74 3.16 15.18
CA ILE A 105 -13.04 3.48 16.59
C ILE A 105 -14.41 4.16 16.71
N HIS A 106 -14.71 5.13 15.85
CA HIS A 106 -16.01 5.81 15.85
C HIS A 106 -17.15 4.80 15.61
N LEU A 107 -16.99 3.88 14.67
CA LEU A 107 -17.96 2.81 14.43
C LEU A 107 -18.06 1.85 15.61
N ALA A 108 -16.96 1.46 16.25
CA ALA A 108 -16.96 0.62 17.46
C ALA A 108 -17.66 1.29 18.66
N CYS A 109 -17.57 2.62 18.77
CA CYS A 109 -18.28 3.36 19.83
C CYS A 109 -19.79 3.50 19.55
N ARG A 110 -20.19 3.43 18.27
CA ARG A 110 -21.58 3.63 17.84
C ARG A 110 -22.34 2.32 17.59
N MET A 111 -21.61 1.26 17.29
CA MET A 111 -22.13 -0.07 17.03
C MET A 111 -21.51 -1.01 18.05
N ASP A 112 -22.30 -1.88 18.67
CA ASP A 112 -21.83 -2.83 19.69
C ASP A 112 -21.08 -4.02 19.06
N TYR A 113 -20.10 -3.74 18.20
CA TYR A 113 -19.31 -4.72 17.47
C TYR A 113 -17.83 -4.53 17.72
N LYS A 114 -17.23 -5.53 18.39
CA LYS A 114 -15.79 -5.59 18.65
C LYS A 114 -14.93 -5.68 17.39
N LEU A 115 -15.52 -6.05 16.23
CA LEU A 115 -14.82 -6.12 14.95
C LEU A 115 -14.11 -4.82 14.60
N PHE A 116 -14.78 -3.67 14.73
CA PHE A 116 -14.17 -2.39 14.37
C PHE A 116 -13.03 -1.99 15.31
N LEU A 117 -13.10 -2.38 16.58
CA LEU A 117 -11.98 -2.19 17.51
C LEU A 117 -10.77 -3.04 17.09
N VAL A 118 -10.99 -4.31 16.69
CA VAL A 118 -9.94 -5.18 16.16
C VAL A 118 -9.33 -4.59 14.89
N LEU A 119 -10.16 -4.09 13.96
CA LEU A 119 -9.69 -3.44 12.73
C LEU A 119 -8.86 -2.19 13.03
N ALA A 120 -9.26 -1.38 14.02
CA ALA A 120 -8.51 -0.20 14.44
C ALA A 120 -7.11 -0.58 14.98
N ILE A 121 -7.03 -1.59 15.86
CA ILE A 121 -5.75 -2.11 16.37
C ILE A 121 -4.91 -2.68 15.22
N ALA A 122 -5.54 -3.40 14.29
CA ALA A 122 -4.86 -3.96 13.14
C ALA A 122 -4.24 -2.86 12.25
N GLN A 123 -4.84 -1.65 12.16
CA GLN A 123 -4.22 -0.54 11.42
C GLN A 123 -2.85 -0.13 12.02
N CYS A 124 -2.65 -0.25 13.33
CA CYS A 124 -1.34 -0.01 13.94
C CYS A 124 -0.31 -1.05 13.48
N ALA A 125 -0.72 -2.31 13.32
CA ALA A 125 0.14 -3.37 12.79
C ALA A 125 0.45 -3.15 11.30
N ALA A 126 -0.54 -2.74 10.50
CA ALA A 126 -0.34 -2.40 9.10
C ALA A 126 0.64 -1.22 8.94
N TRP A 127 0.50 -0.18 9.76
CA TRP A 127 1.45 0.93 9.81
C TRP A 127 2.88 0.46 10.13
N LEU A 128 3.05 -0.44 11.11
CA LEU A 128 4.37 -1.00 11.43
C LEU A 128 4.97 -1.79 10.25
N PHE A 129 4.17 -2.59 9.55
CA PHE A 129 4.63 -3.29 8.36
C PHE A 129 5.06 -2.34 7.24
N ASP A 130 4.37 -1.21 7.10
CA ASP A 130 4.69 -0.19 6.11
C ASP A 130 5.98 0.58 6.46
N LEU A 131 6.22 0.84 7.76
CA LEU A 131 7.53 1.32 8.25
C LEU A 131 8.66 0.33 7.96
N LEU A 132 8.42 -0.98 8.17
CA LEU A 132 9.40 -2.03 7.91
C LEU A 132 9.72 -2.15 6.42
N GLU A 133 8.71 -2.13 5.56
CA GLU A 133 8.88 -2.14 4.10
C GLU A 133 9.72 -0.94 3.63
N ASN A 134 9.35 0.27 4.05
CA ASN A 134 10.11 1.48 3.73
C ASN A 134 11.55 1.40 4.25
N GLY A 135 11.74 0.88 5.46
CA GLY A 135 13.06 0.60 6.03
C GLY A 135 13.90 -0.35 5.18
N ILE A 136 13.31 -1.46 4.70
CA ILE A 136 13.96 -2.42 3.80
C ILE A 136 14.37 -1.72 2.50
N ILE A 137 13.47 -0.93 1.90
CA ILE A 137 13.76 -0.21 0.65
C ILE A 137 14.94 0.75 0.85
N PHE A 138 14.95 1.55 1.93
CA PHE A 138 16.08 2.44 2.25
C PHE A 138 17.37 1.68 2.52
N TYR A 139 17.29 0.54 3.20
CA TYR A 139 18.45 -0.33 3.44
C TYR A 139 19.03 -0.85 2.13
N THR A 140 18.19 -1.34 1.23
CA THR A 140 18.58 -1.81 -0.12
C THR A 140 19.22 -0.69 -0.94
N MET A 141 18.74 0.55 -0.82
CA MET A 141 19.39 1.71 -1.48
C MET A 141 20.79 2.01 -0.95
N LYS A 142 21.03 1.82 0.36
CA LYS A 142 22.34 2.06 0.98
C LYS A 142 23.32 0.92 0.72
N HIS A 143 22.83 -0.30 0.58
CA HIS A 143 23.65 -1.50 0.42
C HIS A 143 23.30 -2.28 -0.87
N PRO A 144 23.44 -1.68 -2.07
CA PRO A 144 23.12 -2.34 -3.32
C PRO A 144 23.89 -3.64 -3.54
N LYS A 145 25.13 -3.72 -3.04
CA LYS A 145 26.00 -4.89 -3.20
C LYS A 145 25.40 -6.18 -2.64
N LEU A 146 24.51 -6.08 -1.65
CA LEU A 146 23.83 -7.24 -1.06
C LEU A 146 22.69 -7.79 -1.93
N PHE A 147 22.22 -7.02 -2.90
CA PHE A 147 21.07 -7.35 -3.76
C PHE A 147 21.44 -7.35 -5.24
N LEU A 148 22.69 -7.03 -5.56
CA LEU A 148 23.22 -7.18 -6.89
C LEU A 148 23.43 -8.67 -7.14
N VAL A 149 22.56 -9.26 -7.96
CA VAL A 149 22.83 -10.54 -8.63
C VAL A 149 24.04 -10.32 -9.51
N THR A 150 25.23 -10.44 -8.92
CA THR A 150 26.48 -10.39 -9.64
C THR A 150 26.53 -11.69 -10.41
N LYS A 151 26.06 -11.68 -11.67
CA LYS A 151 26.46 -12.69 -12.65
C LYS A 151 27.98 -12.76 -12.55
N TYR A 152 28.57 -13.82 -12.02
CA TYR A 152 29.86 -14.42 -12.43
C TYR A 152 30.27 -15.58 -11.49
N HIS A 153 29.98 -16.80 -11.96
CA HIS A 153 30.91 -17.92 -12.09
C HIS A 153 31.54 -18.66 -10.88
N ASP A 154 31.05 -18.60 -9.64
CA ASP A 154 31.64 -19.44 -8.57
C ASP A 154 30.65 -20.10 -7.62
N ASN A 155 31.00 -21.26 -7.08
CA ASN A 155 30.11 -22.15 -6.31
C ASN A 155 29.61 -21.54 -4.98
N THR A 156 30.16 -20.40 -4.56
CA THR A 156 29.69 -19.55 -3.45
C THR A 156 28.36 -18.84 -3.71
N ILE A 157 27.86 -18.84 -4.96
CA ILE A 157 26.62 -18.16 -5.37
C ILE A 157 25.35 -18.78 -4.76
N ARG A 158 25.35 -20.08 -4.45
CA ARG A 158 24.14 -20.77 -3.95
C ARG A 158 23.63 -20.21 -2.63
N ASP A 159 24.54 -19.88 -1.72
CA ASP A 159 24.18 -19.40 -0.38
C ASP A 159 23.68 -17.95 -0.42
N GLU A 160 24.26 -17.10 -1.28
CA GLU A 160 23.81 -15.72 -1.47
C GLU A 160 22.45 -15.64 -2.17
N GLU A 161 22.22 -16.45 -3.21
CA GLU A 161 20.92 -16.51 -3.91
C GLU A 161 19.80 -16.99 -2.96
N GLN A 162 20.10 -17.93 -2.05
CA GLN A 162 19.13 -18.40 -1.06
C GLN A 162 18.79 -17.32 -0.02
N LYS A 163 19.78 -16.54 0.42
CA LYS A 163 19.57 -15.41 1.34
C LYS A 163 18.74 -14.30 0.69
N GLU A 164 19.02 -13.95 -0.57
CA GLU A 164 18.26 -12.94 -1.32
C GLU A 164 16.79 -13.35 -1.51
N ARG A 165 16.55 -14.63 -1.88
CA ARG A 165 15.19 -15.17 -1.96
C ARG A 165 14.45 -15.04 -0.63
N THR A 166 15.12 -15.33 0.48
CA THR A 166 14.51 -15.24 1.82
C THR A 166 14.10 -13.80 2.15
N VAL A 167 14.97 -12.81 1.90
CA VAL A 167 14.65 -11.39 2.13
C VAL A 167 13.52 -10.92 1.22
N TYR A 168 13.53 -11.33 -0.06
CA TYR A 168 12.45 -11.02 -1.00
C TYR A 168 11.11 -11.64 -0.58
N PHE A 169 11.10 -12.91 -0.15
CA PHE A 169 9.87 -13.54 0.33
C PHE A 169 9.33 -12.84 1.57
N PHE A 170 10.20 -12.54 2.54
CA PHE A 170 9.82 -11.78 3.72
C PHE A 170 9.22 -10.42 3.34
N TYR A 171 9.89 -9.67 2.46
CA TYR A 171 9.39 -8.40 1.92
C TYR A 171 7.99 -8.57 1.30
N LYS A 172 7.81 -9.55 0.42
CA LYS A 172 6.52 -9.81 -0.25
C LYS A 172 5.40 -10.14 0.75
N TYR A 173 5.69 -10.92 1.80
CA TYR A 173 4.72 -11.20 2.85
C TYR A 173 4.35 -9.96 3.66
N VAL A 174 5.35 -9.14 4.05
CA VAL A 174 5.11 -7.87 4.74
C VAL A 174 4.19 -6.97 3.91
N VAL A 175 4.49 -6.82 2.61
CA VAL A 175 3.66 -6.03 1.69
C VAL A 175 2.24 -6.60 1.57
N LEU A 176 2.10 -7.91 1.38
CA LEU A 176 0.80 -8.53 1.23
C LEU A 176 -0.06 -8.36 2.50
N ILE A 177 0.52 -8.63 3.67
CA ILE A 177 -0.18 -8.56 4.95
C ILE A 177 -0.62 -7.12 5.25
N LYS A 178 0.25 -6.11 5.05
CA LYS A 178 -0.15 -4.72 5.28
C LYS A 178 -1.34 -4.31 4.41
N TRP A 179 -1.34 -4.69 3.13
CA TRP A 179 -2.40 -4.33 2.20
C TRP A 179 -3.72 -5.00 2.55
N ILE A 180 -3.70 -6.28 2.95
CA ILE A 180 -4.91 -6.98 3.42
C ILE A 180 -5.51 -6.27 4.65
N ILE A 181 -4.66 -5.90 5.62
CA ILE A 181 -5.12 -5.23 6.84
C ILE A 181 -5.64 -3.81 6.55
N ALA A 182 -4.89 -3.04 5.75
CA ALA A 182 -5.26 -1.68 5.39
C ALA A 182 -6.58 -1.64 4.61
N LEU A 183 -6.70 -2.47 3.56
CA LEU A 183 -7.89 -2.53 2.72
C LEU A 183 -9.10 -3.05 3.47
N SER A 184 -8.96 -4.10 4.29
CA SER A 184 -10.08 -4.58 5.09
C SER A 184 -10.60 -3.49 6.02
N GLY A 185 -9.73 -2.83 6.79
CA GLY A 185 -10.11 -1.72 7.65
C GLY A 185 -10.82 -0.60 6.89
N LEU A 186 -10.27 -0.18 5.75
CA LEU A 186 -10.84 0.87 4.91
C LEU A 186 -12.21 0.49 4.35
N ILE A 187 -12.32 -0.67 3.71
CA ILE A 187 -13.54 -1.14 3.04
C ILE A 187 -14.67 -1.31 4.06
N PHE A 188 -14.42 -2.03 5.15
CA PHE A 188 -15.44 -2.26 6.18
C PHE A 188 -15.90 -0.96 6.81
N SER A 189 -14.97 -0.05 7.12
CA SER A 189 -15.31 1.22 7.75
C SER A 189 -16.08 2.14 6.80
N LEU A 190 -15.61 2.31 5.56
CA LEU A 190 -16.25 3.19 4.58
C LEU A 190 -17.63 2.69 4.19
N LEU A 191 -17.80 1.40 3.89
CA LEU A 191 -19.11 0.87 3.52
C LEU A 191 -20.10 1.00 4.67
N THR A 192 -19.67 0.81 5.91
CA THR A 192 -20.53 0.97 7.09
C THR A 192 -20.94 2.44 7.27
N VAL A 193 -20.00 3.38 7.15
CA VAL A 193 -20.32 4.82 7.19
C VAL A 193 -21.29 5.21 6.08
N LEU A 194 -21.04 4.77 4.84
CA LEU A 194 -21.89 5.05 3.69
C LEU A 194 -23.29 4.47 3.88
N TYR A 195 -23.40 3.22 4.34
CA TYR A 195 -24.68 2.58 4.60
C TYR A 195 -25.50 3.36 5.65
N ILE A 196 -24.87 3.74 6.77
CA ILE A 196 -25.53 4.50 7.84
C ILE A 196 -26.00 5.86 7.33
N TYR A 197 -25.15 6.54 6.56
CA TYR A 197 -25.44 7.86 5.99
C TYR A 197 -26.58 7.81 4.96
N LEU A 198 -26.60 6.79 4.10
CA LEU A 198 -27.55 6.68 2.99
C LEU A 198 -28.91 6.11 3.41
N TYR A 199 -28.95 5.13 4.33
CA TYR A 199 -30.17 4.31 4.51
C TYR A 199 -30.94 4.51 5.80
N GLN A 200 -30.30 4.85 6.93
CA GLN A 200 -31.00 4.76 8.21
C GLN A 200 -30.85 5.96 9.14
N GLY A 201 -29.77 6.76 9.04
CA GLY A 201 -29.48 7.82 10.01
C GLY A 201 -29.37 7.35 11.47
N LYS A 202 -29.53 6.04 11.73
CA LYS A 202 -29.53 5.37 13.03
C LYS A 202 -28.59 4.17 12.94
N TYR A 203 -27.73 4.03 13.93
CA TYR A 203 -26.79 2.92 14.03
C TYR A 203 -27.55 1.68 14.53
N THR A 204 -27.95 0.78 13.63
CA THR A 204 -28.58 -0.51 14.00
C THR A 204 -27.66 -1.68 13.70
N ASN A 205 -27.73 -2.74 14.52
CA ASN A 205 -26.86 -3.90 14.41
C ASN A 205 -27.00 -4.65 13.06
N HIS A 206 -28.18 -4.62 12.45
CA HIS A 206 -28.43 -5.20 11.12
C HIS A 206 -27.64 -4.53 9.98
N SER A 207 -27.09 -3.33 10.21
CA SER A 207 -26.33 -2.58 9.21
C SER A 207 -25.07 -3.30 8.74
N LEU A 208 -24.37 -4.02 9.64
CA LEU A 208 -23.12 -4.71 9.30
C LEU A 208 -23.37 -5.90 8.36
N ALA A 209 -24.43 -6.68 8.60
CA ALA A 209 -24.81 -7.79 7.75
C ALA A 209 -25.18 -7.30 6.34
N ASN A 210 -25.91 -6.18 6.24
CA ASN A 210 -26.26 -5.57 4.96
C ASN A 210 -25.03 -5.05 4.21
N VAL A 211 -24.09 -4.41 4.90
CA VAL A 211 -22.80 -3.99 4.33
C VAL A 211 -22.01 -5.17 3.78
N LEU A 212 -21.93 -6.27 4.53
CA LEU A 212 -21.29 -7.50 4.09
C LEU A 212 -21.97 -8.08 2.84
N ILE A 213 -23.31 -8.14 2.82
CA ILE A 213 -24.07 -8.60 1.66
C ILE A 213 -23.81 -7.70 0.45
N THR A 214 -23.83 -6.37 0.62
CA THR A 214 -23.53 -5.42 -0.46
C THR A 214 -22.11 -5.59 -0.99
N LEU A 215 -21.12 -5.80 -0.12
CA LEU A 215 -19.74 -6.08 -0.52
C LEU A 215 -19.65 -7.37 -1.33
N ILE A 216 -20.28 -8.46 -0.85
CA ILE A 216 -20.29 -9.74 -1.54
C ILE A 216 -20.95 -9.61 -2.91
N LEU A 217 -22.09 -8.92 -3.00
CA LEU A 217 -22.78 -8.65 -4.26
C LEU A 217 -21.92 -7.83 -5.22
N PHE A 218 -21.25 -6.78 -4.74
CA PHE A 218 -20.36 -5.97 -5.56
C PHE A 218 -19.19 -6.80 -6.09
N LEU A 219 -18.56 -7.62 -5.25
CA LEU A 219 -17.48 -8.52 -5.66
C LEU A 219 -17.98 -9.54 -6.69
N LEU A 220 -19.15 -10.15 -6.48
CA LEU A 220 -19.76 -11.06 -7.45
C LEU A 220 -19.99 -10.38 -8.80
N ILE A 221 -20.57 -9.17 -8.81
CA ILE A 221 -20.79 -8.40 -10.05
C ILE A 221 -19.46 -8.11 -10.73
N TYR A 222 -18.47 -7.60 -10.00
CA TYR A 222 -17.14 -7.29 -10.54
C TYR A 222 -16.45 -8.52 -11.15
N PHE A 223 -16.47 -9.66 -10.44
CA PHE A 223 -15.85 -10.90 -10.92
C PHE A 223 -16.59 -11.45 -12.14
N THR A 224 -17.92 -11.43 -12.14
CA THR A 224 -18.70 -11.87 -13.31
C THR A 224 -18.45 -10.98 -14.52
N THR A 225 -18.46 -9.65 -14.38
CA THR A 225 -18.18 -8.74 -15.50
C THR A 225 -16.76 -8.90 -16.05
N ASN A 226 -15.76 -9.09 -15.19
CA ASN A 226 -14.40 -9.36 -15.63
C ASN A 226 -14.28 -10.72 -16.34
N LEU A 227 -14.93 -11.77 -15.81
CA LEU A 227 -14.94 -13.08 -16.44
C LEU A 227 -15.50 -13.01 -17.87
N PHE A 228 -16.61 -12.28 -18.05
CA PHE A 228 -17.23 -12.05 -19.36
C PHE A 228 -16.35 -11.24 -20.31
N HIS A 229 -15.57 -10.29 -19.80
CA HIS A 229 -14.61 -9.55 -20.63
C HIS A 229 -13.46 -10.44 -21.12
N THR A 230 -12.87 -11.26 -20.23
CA THR A 230 -11.77 -12.16 -20.59
C THR A 230 -12.22 -13.24 -21.58
N THR A 231 -13.43 -13.82 -21.40
CA THR A 231 -13.96 -14.82 -22.37
C THR A 231 -14.28 -14.22 -23.73
N ARG A 232 -14.59 -12.92 -23.81
CA ARG A 232 -14.86 -12.27 -25.09
C ARG A 232 -13.58 -12.02 -25.89
N GLU A 233 -12.49 -11.64 -25.23
CA GLU A 233 -11.18 -11.48 -25.87
C GLU A 233 -10.66 -12.83 -26.41
N GLU A 234 -10.88 -13.94 -25.71
CA GLU A 234 -10.50 -15.29 -26.19
C GLU A 234 -11.37 -15.83 -27.35
N LEU A 235 -12.55 -15.24 -27.61
CA LEU A 235 -13.44 -15.63 -28.70
C LEU A 235 -13.25 -14.79 -29.98
N ASP A 236 -12.64 -13.61 -29.84
CA ASP A 236 -12.34 -12.70 -30.96
C ASP A 236 -10.93 -12.92 -31.55
N ASP A 237 -10.09 -13.76 -30.91
CA ASP A 237 -8.77 -14.25 -31.37
C ASP A 237 -8.86 -15.65 -32.03
#